data_AF-A0A1A8N1X1-F1
#
_entry.id   AF-A0A1A8N1X1-F1
#
_cell.length_a   1.000
_cell.length_b   1.000
_cell.length_c   1.000
_cell.angle_alpha   90.00
_cell.angle_beta   90.00
_cell.angle_gamma   90.00
#
_symmetry.space_group_name_H-M   'P 1'
#
loop_
_entity.id
_entity.type
_entity.pdbx_description
1 polymer ?
#
loop_
_entity_poly.entity_id
_entity_poly.type
_entity_poly.pdbx_seq_one_letter_code
_entity_poly.pdbx_strand_id
1 'polypeptide(L)'
;GATLECAVLSHSKMPQMPQALRERAIGMLTAGMSTRSVAHALNVHFSTISRLQRRFREYGSTSNRRRHVTTPAQDLHIQQVHLQDRLRPASQTAAETVGLHNQTISAQTVRNCLREAHHLHAFHPLRGVDLTAVYCCN
;
A
#
# COMPACT_ATOMS: atom_id res chain seq x y z
N GLY A 1 -42.68 7.35 9.64
CA GLY A 1 -41.22 7.41 9.81
C GLY A 1 -40.67 6.15 9.18
N ALA A 2 -39.95 6.30 8.07
CA ALA A 2 -39.64 5.21 7.15
C ALA A 2 -38.78 4.12 7.79
N THR A 3 -39.35 2.92 7.86
CA THR A 3 -38.68 1.64 8.07
C THR A 3 -37.92 1.21 6.81
N LEU A 4 -36.72 0.67 7.04
CA LEU A 4 -36.08 -0.44 6.33
C LEU A 4 -35.79 -0.26 4.82
N GLU A 5 -34.51 -0.37 4.45
CA GLU A 5 -34.02 -1.28 3.40
C GLU A 5 -32.55 -0.99 3.14
N CYS A 6 -31.71 -2.02 3.30
CA CYS A 6 -30.53 -2.32 2.48
C CYS A 6 -29.77 -3.45 3.17
N ALA A 7 -30.30 -4.65 2.98
CA ALA A 7 -29.63 -5.88 3.31
C ALA A 7 -28.49 -6.18 2.32
N VAL A 8 -27.42 -6.76 2.86
CA VAL A 8 -26.44 -7.67 2.25
C VAL A 8 -25.55 -7.18 1.09
N LEU A 9 -24.27 -6.91 1.39
CA LEU A 9 -23.12 -7.24 0.53
C LEU A 9 -21.86 -7.48 1.40
N SER A 10 -21.55 -8.78 1.61
CA SER A 10 -20.25 -9.39 1.31
C SER A 10 -18.97 -8.98 2.06
N HIS A 11 -18.46 -9.95 2.84
CA HIS A 11 -17.05 -10.20 3.22
C HIS A 11 -16.33 -9.23 4.18
N SER A 12 -16.23 -9.66 5.45
CA SER A 12 -15.15 -9.40 6.42
C SER A 12 -14.47 -8.02 6.37
N LYS A 13 -15.17 -6.95 6.75
CA LYS A 13 -14.55 -5.62 6.89
C LYS A 13 -14.87 -5.02 8.26
N MET A 14 -13.91 -5.09 9.17
CA MET A 14 -13.94 -4.35 10.43
C MET A 14 -14.18 -2.85 10.11
N PRO A 15 -15.14 -2.16 10.73
CA PRO A 15 -15.46 -0.78 10.40
C PRO A 15 -14.23 0.10 10.63
N GLN A 16 -13.69 0.65 9.54
CA GLN A 16 -12.55 1.56 9.58
C GLN A 16 -13.04 2.94 10.01
N MET A 17 -12.34 3.55 10.97
CA MET A 17 -12.63 4.91 11.43
C MET A 17 -12.55 5.90 10.24
N PRO A 18 -13.59 6.70 10.00
CA PRO A 18 -13.61 7.64 8.88
C PRO A 18 -12.46 8.65 8.98
N GLN A 19 -11.99 9.12 7.81
CA GLN A 19 -10.81 9.98 7.73
C GLN A 19 -10.98 11.30 8.51
N ALA A 20 -12.14 11.94 8.41
CA ALA A 20 -12.45 13.16 9.15
C ALA A 20 -12.32 12.99 10.67
N LEU A 21 -12.74 11.84 11.23
CA LEU A 21 -12.56 11.57 12.65
C LEU A 21 -11.08 11.37 13.01
N ARG A 22 -10.27 10.80 12.11
CA ARG A 22 -8.84 10.57 12.34
C ARG A 22 -8.07 11.89 12.35
N GLU A 23 -8.36 12.77 11.40
CA GLU A 23 -7.78 14.11 11.34
C GLU A 23 -8.16 14.94 12.56
N ARG A 24 -9.45 14.88 12.97
CA ARG A 24 -9.92 15.51 14.21
C ARG A 24 -9.23 14.93 15.46
N ALA A 25 -9.04 13.61 15.52
CA ALA A 25 -8.32 12.96 16.61
C ALA A 25 -6.86 13.43 16.69
N ILE A 26 -6.15 13.50 15.56
CA ILE A 26 -4.78 14.02 15.53
C ILE A 26 -4.75 15.51 15.91
N GLY A 27 -5.67 16.34 15.42
CA GLY A 27 -5.77 17.74 15.82
C GLY A 27 -5.89 17.92 17.33
N MET A 28 -6.74 17.12 17.99
CA MET A 28 -6.89 17.14 19.45
C MET A 28 -5.62 16.64 20.18
N LEU A 29 -4.95 15.62 19.65
CA LEU A 29 -3.68 15.14 20.22
C LEU A 29 -2.56 16.17 20.07
N THR A 30 -2.49 16.90 18.96
CA THR A 30 -1.54 18.00 18.73
C THR A 30 -1.84 19.19 19.64
N ALA A 31 -3.11 19.43 19.97
CA ALA A 31 -3.54 20.43 20.95
C ALA A 31 -3.23 20.04 22.41
N GLY A 32 -2.57 18.90 22.66
CA GLY A 32 -2.14 18.47 24.00
C GLY A 32 -3.17 17.63 24.77
N MET A 33 -4.28 17.23 24.14
CA MET A 33 -5.27 16.38 24.80
C MET A 33 -4.73 14.96 25.00
N SER A 34 -5.10 14.32 26.11
CA SER A 34 -4.73 12.93 26.37
C SER A 34 -5.44 11.96 25.42
N THR A 35 -4.80 10.84 25.10
CA THR A 35 -5.38 9.79 24.23
C THR A 35 -6.71 9.25 24.78
N ARG A 36 -6.87 9.21 26.10
CA ARG A 36 -8.10 8.77 26.76
C ARG A 36 -9.22 9.81 26.62
N SER A 37 -8.94 11.10 26.79
CA SER A 37 -9.97 12.14 26.58
C SER A 37 -10.42 12.22 25.13
N VAL A 38 -9.50 12.05 24.17
CA VAL A 38 -9.82 11.99 22.73
C VAL A 38 -10.68 10.78 22.39
N ALA A 39 -10.39 9.62 22.98
CA ALA A 39 -11.18 8.40 22.80
C ALA A 39 -12.63 8.58 23.28
N HIS A 40 -12.83 9.17 24.47
CA HIS A 40 -14.15 9.50 24.99
C HIS A 40 -14.88 10.54 24.13
N ALA A 41 -14.20 11.62 23.72
CA ALA A 41 -14.79 12.69 22.91
C ALA A 41 -15.29 12.22 21.54
N LEU A 42 -14.65 11.20 20.97
CA LEU A 42 -15.01 10.64 19.66
C LEU A 42 -15.81 9.32 19.77
N ASN A 43 -16.15 8.89 20.98
CA ASN A 43 -16.81 7.61 21.27
C ASN A 43 -16.14 6.41 20.57
N VAL A 44 -14.80 6.39 20.56
CA VAL A 44 -13.99 5.31 19.98
C VAL A 44 -13.13 4.68 21.05
N HIS A 45 -12.85 3.39 20.87
CA HIS A 45 -12.02 2.66 21.82
C HIS A 45 -10.60 3.23 21.90
N PHE A 46 -10.03 3.26 23.10
CA PHE A 46 -8.69 3.79 23.39
C PHE A 46 -7.60 3.22 22.47
N SER A 47 -7.66 1.91 22.19
CA SER A 47 -6.68 1.24 21.33
C SER A 47 -6.68 1.78 19.90
N THR A 48 -7.82 2.27 19.40
CA THR A 48 -7.94 2.87 18.07
C THR A 48 -7.16 4.18 18.00
N ILE A 49 -7.31 5.05 19.02
CA ILE A 49 -6.59 6.32 19.10
C ILE A 49 -5.10 6.10 19.34
N SER A 50 -4.72 5.16 20.21
CA SER A 50 -3.31 4.82 20.46
C SER A 50 -2.60 4.31 19.19
N ARG A 51 -3.24 3.41 18.43
CA ARG A 51 -2.72 2.91 17.14
C ARG A 51 -2.62 4.02 16.10
N LEU A 52 -3.61 4.91 16.05
CA LEU A 52 -3.61 6.08 15.15
C LEU A 52 -2.45 7.03 15.48
N GLN A 53 -2.25 7.38 16.75
CA GLN A 53 -1.18 8.27 17.20
C GLN A 53 0.20 7.67 16.87
N ARG A 54 0.41 6.38 17.14
CA ARG A 54 1.65 5.68 16.80
C ARG A 54 1.93 5.75 15.29
N ARG A 55 0.94 5.42 14.46
CA ARG A 55 1.07 5.49 13.00
C ARG A 55 1.39 6.91 12.52
N PHE A 56 0.72 7.92 13.09
CA PHE A 56 0.97 9.31 12.72
C PHE A 56 2.40 9.75 13.06
N ARG A 57 2.95 9.29 14.19
CA ARG A 57 4.36 9.54 14.54
C ARG A 57 5.34 8.83 13.60
N GLU A 58 5.02 7.62 13.17
CA GLU A 58 5.88 6.81 12.29
C GLU A 58 5.90 7.33 10.84
N TYR A 59 4.77 7.80 10.32
CA TYR A 59 4.61 8.08 8.88
C TYR A 59 4.18 9.52 8.56
N GLY A 60 3.80 10.32 9.55
CA GLY A 60 3.32 11.70 9.34
C GLY A 60 1.97 11.81 8.60
N SER A 61 1.27 10.69 8.39
CA SER A 61 -0.01 10.66 7.66
C SER A 61 -1.13 10.06 8.48
N THR A 62 -2.31 10.69 8.41
CA THR A 62 -3.57 10.21 8.98
C THR A 62 -4.25 9.16 8.09
N SER A 63 -3.76 9.02 6.85
CA SER A 63 -4.36 8.12 5.86
C SER A 63 -4.14 6.65 6.22
N ASN A 64 -5.08 5.83 5.75
CA ASN A 64 -4.96 4.37 5.85
C ASN A 64 -4.11 3.80 4.70
N ARG A 65 -3.33 4.66 4.02
CA ARG A 65 -2.49 4.26 2.87
C ARG A 65 -1.61 3.09 3.28
N ARG A 66 -1.56 2.07 2.43
CA ARG A 66 -0.80 0.84 2.66
C ARG A 66 0.67 1.19 2.92
N ARG A 67 1.31 0.43 3.82
CA ARG A 67 2.75 0.47 4.03
C ARG A 67 3.43 0.17 2.68
N HIS A 68 4.05 1.17 2.07
CA HIS A 68 4.90 0.94 0.90
C HIS A 68 6.13 0.17 1.36
N VAL A 69 6.43 -0.92 0.67
CA VAL A 69 7.61 -1.77 0.92
C VAL A 69 8.89 -1.04 0.47
N THR A 70 8.73 -0.12 -0.47
CA THR A 70 9.75 0.77 -1.02
C THR A 70 9.65 2.16 -0.39
N THR A 71 10.79 2.84 -0.26
CA THR A 71 10.81 4.25 0.12
C THR A 71 10.55 5.14 -1.10
N PRO A 72 10.09 6.39 -0.90
CA PRO A 72 9.93 7.32 -2.03
C PRO A 72 11.22 7.53 -2.84
N ALA A 73 12.39 7.50 -2.18
CA ALA A 73 13.68 7.59 -2.86
C ALA A 73 13.99 6.33 -3.71
N GLN A 74 13.65 5.14 -3.21
CA GLN A 74 13.76 3.90 -3.97
C GLN A 74 12.79 3.88 -5.17
N ASP A 75 11.57 4.38 -4.98
CA ASP A 75 10.58 4.49 -6.04
C ASP A 75 11.08 5.40 -7.18
N LEU A 76 11.72 6.52 -6.85
CA LEU A 76 12.35 7.40 -7.84
C LEU A 76 13.51 6.71 -8.57
N HIS A 77 14.34 5.93 -7.87
CA HIS A 77 15.41 5.18 -8.49
C HIS A 77 14.87 4.12 -9.47
N ILE A 78 13.86 3.36 -9.06
CA ILE A 78 13.16 2.37 -9.90
C ILE A 78 12.59 3.03 -11.15
N GLN A 79 12.01 4.23 -11.02
CA GLN A 79 11.50 4.99 -12.16
C GLN A 79 12.61 5.41 -13.12
N GLN A 80 13.69 6.00 -12.61
CA GLN A 80 14.82 6.44 -13.44
C GLN A 80 15.43 5.29 -14.24
N VAL A 81 15.58 4.13 -13.60
CA VAL A 81 16.08 2.92 -14.25
C VAL A 81 15.16 2.49 -15.41
N HIS A 82 13.84 2.50 -15.23
CA HIS A 82 12.89 2.12 -16.28
C HIS A 82 12.65 3.21 -17.34
N LEU A 83 12.98 4.46 -17.04
CA LEU A 83 13.01 5.53 -18.04
C LEU A 83 14.23 5.40 -18.96
N GLN A 84 15.39 5.00 -18.41
CA GLN A 84 16.62 4.76 -19.17
C GLN A 84 16.57 3.44 -19.97
N ASP A 85 16.02 2.39 -19.37
CA ASP A 85 15.86 1.08 -20.00
C ASP A 85 14.40 0.62 -19.94
N ARG A 86 13.67 0.89 -21.04
CA ARG A 86 12.26 0.56 -21.18
C ARG A 86 11.98 -0.94 -21.33
N LEU A 87 12.96 -1.73 -21.74
CA LEU A 87 12.80 -3.18 -21.95
C LEU A 87 13.14 -3.99 -20.71
N ARG A 88 13.73 -3.36 -19.70
CA ARG A 88 14.09 -4.01 -18.45
C ARG A 88 12.85 -4.63 -17.75
N PRO A 89 12.87 -5.93 -17.44
CA PRO A 89 11.77 -6.58 -16.76
C PRO A 89 11.73 -6.20 -15.27
N ALA A 90 10.52 -5.99 -14.74
CA ALA A 90 10.32 -5.64 -13.33
C ALA A 90 10.90 -6.66 -12.33
N SER A 91 11.03 -7.93 -12.71
CA SER A 91 11.65 -8.98 -11.88
C SER A 91 13.14 -8.77 -11.67
N GLN A 92 13.84 -8.24 -12.67
CA GLN A 92 15.26 -7.96 -12.57
C GLN A 92 15.50 -6.77 -11.64
N THR A 93 14.75 -5.68 -11.81
CA THR A 93 14.78 -4.52 -10.90
C THR A 93 14.47 -4.95 -9.45
N ALA A 94 13.47 -5.83 -9.26
CA ALA A 94 13.10 -6.32 -7.94
C ALA A 94 14.20 -7.15 -7.25
N ALA A 95 15.01 -7.90 -8.01
CA ALA A 95 16.13 -8.66 -7.48
C ALA A 95 17.32 -7.77 -7.08
N GLU A 96 17.53 -6.67 -7.80
CA GLU A 96 18.62 -5.72 -7.55
C GLU A 96 18.29 -4.73 -6.43
N THR A 97 17.01 -4.45 -6.21
CA THR A 97 16.58 -3.50 -5.20
C THR A 97 16.34 -4.22 -3.87
N VAL A 98 17.19 -3.98 -2.87
CA VAL A 98 16.95 -4.44 -1.49
C VAL A 98 15.94 -3.49 -0.84
N GLY A 99 14.79 -4.03 -0.42
CA GLY A 99 13.71 -3.26 0.19
C GLY A 99 14.01 -2.83 1.62
N LEU A 100 13.10 -2.02 2.19
CA LEU A 100 13.19 -1.59 3.58
C LEU A 100 13.18 -2.82 4.51
N HIS A 101 14.15 -2.91 5.42
CA HIS A 101 14.37 -4.05 6.34
C HIS A 101 14.89 -5.35 5.69
N ASN A 102 15.73 -5.27 4.65
CA ASN A 102 16.29 -6.45 3.95
C ASN A 102 15.21 -7.36 3.34
N GLN A 103 14.00 -6.85 3.13
CA GLN A 103 12.95 -7.60 2.46
C GLN A 103 13.18 -7.55 0.96
N THR A 104 13.16 -8.72 0.31
CA THR A 104 13.21 -8.81 -1.14
C THR A 104 11.96 -8.18 -1.72
N ILE A 105 12.16 -7.20 -2.61
CA ILE A 105 11.06 -6.55 -3.29
C ILE A 105 10.47 -7.54 -4.29
N SER A 106 9.13 -7.61 -4.36
CA SER A 106 8.47 -8.45 -5.36
C SER A 106 8.37 -7.69 -6.70
N ALA A 107 8.38 -8.43 -7.82
CA ALA A 107 8.12 -7.83 -9.13
C ALA A 107 6.76 -7.11 -9.19
N GLN A 108 5.77 -7.52 -8.39
CA GLN A 108 4.48 -6.84 -8.30
C GLN A 108 4.58 -5.48 -7.60
N THR A 109 5.46 -5.35 -6.61
CA THR A 109 5.72 -4.08 -5.93
C THR A 109 6.31 -3.06 -6.92
N VAL A 110 7.27 -3.48 -7.74
CA VAL A 110 7.86 -2.65 -8.81
C VAL A 110 6.79 -2.21 -9.82
N ARG A 111 5.90 -3.12 -10.26
CA ARG A 111 4.77 -2.76 -11.13
C ARG A 111 3.82 -1.76 -10.49
N ASN A 112 3.51 -1.92 -9.21
CA ASN A 112 2.63 -1.00 -8.49
C ASN A 112 3.28 0.39 -8.37
N CYS A 113 4.58 0.45 -8.08
CA CYS A 113 5.36 1.69 -8.08
C CYS A 113 5.30 2.42 -9.43
N LEU A 114 5.53 1.71 -10.53
CA LEU A 114 5.49 2.30 -11.88
C LEU A 114 4.09 2.78 -12.28
N ARG A 115 3.04 2.06 -11.84
CA ARG A 115 1.64 2.45 -12.04
C ARG A 115 1.25 3.69 -11.26
N GLU A 116 1.67 3.81 -10.00
CA GLU A 116 1.33 4.95 -9.14
C GLU A 116 2.02 6.25 -9.56
N ALA A 117 3.22 6.18 -10.14
CA ALA A 117 4.01 7.37 -10.43
C ALA A 117 3.80 7.97 -11.84
N HIS A 118 3.70 7.14 -12.89
CA HIS A 118 3.79 7.64 -14.27
C HIS A 118 2.91 6.90 -15.29
N HIS A 119 2.02 6.00 -14.86
CA HIS A 119 1.30 5.08 -15.76
C HIS A 119 2.22 4.29 -16.71
N LEU A 120 3.47 4.05 -16.29
CA LEU A 120 4.42 3.27 -17.07
C LEU A 120 4.12 1.78 -16.89
N HIS A 121 4.02 1.05 -18.00
CA HIS A 121 3.92 -0.39 -17.99
C HIS A 121 5.33 -1.00 -18.11
N ALA A 122 5.76 -1.73 -17.08
CA ALA A 122 6.96 -2.54 -17.17
C ALA A 122 6.81 -3.62 -18.23
N PHE A 123 7.87 -3.89 -18.99
CA PHE A 123 7.93 -5.03 -19.90
C PHE A 123 7.61 -6.33 -19.15
N HIS A 124 6.79 -7.18 -19.75
CA HIS A 124 6.49 -8.52 -19.25
C HIS A 124 7.06 -9.53 -20.23
N PRO A 125 8.10 -10.29 -19.85
CA PRO A 125 8.60 -11.35 -20.70
C PRO A 125 7.48 -12.37 -20.91
N LEU A 126 7.26 -12.76 -22.16
CA LEU A 126 6.30 -13.78 -22.53
C LEU A 126 6.70 -15.08 -21.82
N ARG A 127 5.83 -15.58 -20.94
CA ARG A 127 5.96 -16.93 -20.37
C ARG A 127 5.25 -17.91 -21.30
N GLY A 128 5.93 -18.27 -22.39
CA GLY A 128 5.54 -19.40 -23.23
C GLY A 128 6.00 -20.71 -22.59
N VAL A 129 5.18 -21.75 -22.69
CA VAL A 129 5.64 -23.13 -22.52
C VAL A 129 6.28 -23.53 -23.85
N ASP A 130 7.53 -24.01 -23.84
CA ASP A 130 8.15 -24.57 -25.04
C ASP A 130 7.38 -25.82 -25.48
N LEU A 131 6.65 -25.73 -26.60
CA LEU A 131 5.90 -26.84 -27.19
C LEU A 131 6.76 -27.71 -28.11
N THR A 132 8.08 -27.57 -28.08
CA THR A 132 9.03 -28.19 -29.02
C THR A 132 9.64 -29.50 -28.50
N ALA A 133 8.81 -30.46 -28.06
CA ALA A 133 9.30 -31.76 -27.60
C ALA A 133 8.50 -33.01 -28.05
N VAL A 134 7.68 -32.95 -29.10
CA VAL A 134 6.81 -34.10 -29.48
C VAL A 134 6.99 -34.62 -30.92
N TYR A 135 7.71 -33.96 -31.83
CA TYR A 135 7.71 -34.34 -33.25
C TYR A 135 9.07 -34.75 -33.86
N CYS A 136 10.04 -35.19 -33.06
CA CYS A 136 11.31 -35.74 -33.59
C CYS A 136 11.54 -37.19 -33.13
N CYS A 137 10.59 -38.09 -33.42
CA CYS A 137 10.79 -39.54 -33.45
C CYS A 137 9.69 -40.18 -34.34
N ASN A 138 9.91 -40.21 -35.66
CA ASN A 138 9.49 -41.29 -36.57
C ASN A 138 10.17 -41.09 -37.92
#